data_AF-A0A135V7D1-F1
#
_entry.id   AF-A0A135V7D1-F1
#
_cell.length_a   1.000
_cell.length_b   1.000
_cell.length_c   1.000
_cell.angle_alpha   90.00
_cell.angle_beta   90.00
_cell.angle_gamma   90.00
#
_symmetry.space_group_name_H-M   'P 1'
#
loop_
_entity.id
_entity.type
_entity.pdbx_description
1 polymer ?
#
loop_
_entity_poly.entity_id
_entity_poly.type
_entity_poly.pdbx_seq_one_letter_code
_entity_poly.pdbx_strand_id
1 'polypeptide(L)'
;MAQIVVIGAGVIGLSTAVRLRQDGHKVAIVAKEFPSPFETVDSKASINYTSQWGGAHNRWVISANEMEQRDHAMALRTFQHMDSLVKSNPEAGITFMPGIEYLEDPPAQYQALTEETAKSLGLVDFRLLNKREFPDDKVRWGCEYKTWCVNPMIYCSFLLRKFSWSGGQVLRRELSDAREAFSMKELPNVRYVVNCSGFGFGDPNSFITRGQTCAVANFSPATVTRQNADGSWTFCVPRNFDGGTIIGGTKEPDNWDTEPSVEVREKLLKTFAATYPKILGDDGEYRVLKDVVGRRPTRKGGLRLEREEVDEKHTIIHAYGLGGRGFEMSWGVAEGVLELLGDLKITPRL
;
A
#
# COMPACT_ATOMS: atom_id res chain seq x y z
N MET A 1 3.67 31.83 3.58
CA MET A 1 3.64 30.48 4.20
C MET A 1 4.88 29.73 3.78
N ALA A 2 5.48 28.97 4.70
CA ALA A 2 6.61 28.09 4.38
C ALA A 2 6.19 27.04 3.35
N GLN A 3 7.13 26.67 2.46
CA GLN A 3 6.94 25.61 1.49
C GLN A 3 7.25 24.27 2.15
N ILE A 4 6.38 23.28 1.94
CA ILE A 4 6.62 21.87 2.26
C ILE A 4 6.95 21.14 0.97
N VAL A 5 7.99 20.31 0.98
CA VAL A 5 8.32 19.40 -0.10
C VAL A 5 7.98 17.97 0.32
N VAL A 6 7.19 17.26 -0.47
CA VAL A 6 7.00 15.82 -0.33
C VAL A 6 7.84 15.12 -1.39
N ILE A 7 8.77 14.28 -0.95
CA ILE A 7 9.64 13.52 -1.83
C ILE A 7 8.97 12.18 -2.17
N GLY A 8 8.81 11.91 -3.45
CA GLY A 8 8.21 10.68 -3.97
C GLY A 8 6.73 10.84 -4.29
N ALA A 9 6.32 10.28 -5.44
CA ALA A 9 4.93 10.30 -5.90
C ALA A 9 4.28 8.91 -5.85
N GLY A 10 4.74 8.04 -4.94
CA GLY A 10 4.04 6.80 -4.60
C GLY A 10 2.83 7.06 -3.72
N VAL A 11 2.07 6.02 -3.37
CA VAL A 11 0.82 6.17 -2.59
C VAL A 11 1.02 6.95 -1.28
N ILE A 12 2.14 6.75 -0.59
CA ILE A 12 2.45 7.48 0.66
C ILE A 12 2.67 8.96 0.39
N GLY A 13 3.51 9.31 -0.59
CA GLY A 13 3.76 10.70 -0.94
C GLY A 13 2.52 11.40 -1.48
N LEU A 14 1.72 10.72 -2.30
CA LEU A 14 0.49 11.27 -2.85
C LEU A 14 -0.58 11.51 -1.78
N SER A 15 -0.87 10.52 -0.93
CA SER A 15 -1.82 10.68 0.19
C SER A 15 -1.37 11.79 1.14
N THR A 16 -0.07 11.82 1.48
CA THR A 16 0.52 12.87 2.32
C THR A 16 0.36 14.25 1.71
N ALA A 17 0.75 14.42 0.44
CA ALA A 17 0.67 15.71 -0.23
C ALA A 17 -0.77 16.23 -0.34
N VAL A 18 -1.74 15.35 -0.63
CA VAL A 18 -3.16 15.71 -0.61
C VAL A 18 -3.61 16.10 0.80
N ARG A 19 -3.28 15.32 1.83
CA ARG A 19 -3.68 15.62 3.22
C ARG A 19 -3.11 16.95 3.71
N LEU A 20 -1.86 17.26 3.39
CA LEU A 20 -1.23 18.54 3.73
C LEU A 20 -1.87 19.73 2.99
N ARG A 21 -2.27 19.54 1.73
CA ARG A 21 -3.04 20.56 0.99
C ARG A 21 -4.42 20.81 1.59
N GLN A 22 -5.10 19.75 2.04
CA GLN A 22 -6.38 19.86 2.76
C GLN A 22 -6.24 20.64 4.07
N ASP A 23 -5.07 20.58 4.71
CA ASP A 23 -4.75 21.38 5.90
C ASP A 23 -4.39 22.84 5.60
N GLY A 24 -4.31 23.21 4.32
CA GLY A 24 -3.98 24.57 3.88
C GLY A 24 -2.50 24.87 3.68
N HIS A 25 -1.60 23.89 3.85
CA HIS A 25 -0.16 24.09 3.65
C HIS A 25 0.22 24.29 2.18
N LYS A 26 1.24 25.09 1.89
CA LYS A 26 1.82 25.18 0.54
C LYS A 26 2.74 23.98 0.29
N VAL A 27 2.39 23.12 -0.67
CA VAL A 27 3.05 21.82 -0.87
C VAL A 27 3.54 21.66 -2.32
N ALA A 28 4.72 21.06 -2.47
CA ALA A 28 5.25 20.60 -3.75
C ALA A 28 5.60 19.11 -3.66
N ILE A 29 5.30 18.34 -4.70
CA ILE A 29 5.80 16.98 -4.87
C ILE A 29 7.06 17.05 -5.74
N VAL A 30 8.15 16.43 -5.25
CA VAL A 30 9.39 16.24 -6.00
C VAL A 30 9.63 14.75 -6.14
N ALA A 31 9.60 14.22 -7.36
CA ALA A 31 9.75 12.78 -7.59
C ALA A 31 10.41 12.45 -8.93
N LYS A 32 11.15 11.33 -8.97
CA LYS A 32 11.72 10.77 -10.20
C LYS A 32 10.62 10.19 -11.09
N GLU A 33 9.71 9.45 -10.46
CA GLU A 33 8.69 8.63 -11.11
C GLU A 33 7.30 9.06 -10.64
N PHE A 34 6.31 8.86 -11.52
CA PHE A 34 4.92 9.26 -11.32
C PHE A 34 3.99 8.14 -11.82
N PRO A 35 2.72 8.12 -11.38
CA PRO A 35 1.72 7.18 -11.89
C PRO A 35 1.67 7.17 -13.42
N SER A 36 1.67 5.97 -14.01
CA SER A 36 1.63 5.77 -15.46
C SER A 36 0.75 4.57 -15.81
N PRO A 37 0.19 4.48 -17.03
CA PRO A 37 -0.63 3.32 -17.41
C PRO A 37 0.15 2.00 -17.32
N PHE A 38 -0.51 0.94 -16.84
CA PHE A 38 0.11 -0.36 -16.55
C PHE A 38 0.58 -1.10 -17.81
N GLU A 39 -0.09 -0.84 -18.93
CA GLU A 39 0.13 -1.43 -20.25
C GLU A 39 1.42 -0.89 -20.89
N THR A 40 1.75 0.37 -20.63
CA THR A 40 2.84 1.09 -21.31
C THR A 40 4.03 1.39 -20.43
N VAL A 41 3.96 1.08 -19.13
CA VAL A 41 5.08 1.33 -18.20
C VAL A 41 6.23 0.35 -18.45
N ASP A 42 7.46 0.90 -18.48
CA ASP A 42 8.68 0.10 -18.48
C ASP A 42 8.88 -0.50 -17.08
N SER A 43 8.53 -1.79 -16.97
CA SER A 43 8.56 -2.49 -15.68
C SER A 43 9.97 -2.66 -15.11
N LYS A 44 11.01 -2.65 -15.95
CA LYS A 44 12.40 -2.79 -15.50
C LYS A 44 12.93 -1.45 -15.03
N ALA A 45 12.75 -0.39 -15.82
CA ALA A 45 13.17 0.96 -15.45
C ALA A 45 12.43 1.47 -14.19
N SER A 46 11.16 1.11 -14.03
CA SER A 46 10.31 1.55 -12.92
C SER A 46 10.06 0.51 -11.83
N ILE A 47 10.91 -0.53 -11.75
CA ILE A 47 10.73 -1.64 -10.80
C ILE A 47 10.69 -1.17 -9.33
N ASN A 48 11.37 -0.06 -9.03
CA ASN A 48 11.46 0.53 -7.69
C ASN A 48 10.35 1.57 -7.40
N TYR A 49 9.56 1.98 -8.40
CA TYR A 49 8.34 2.76 -8.18
C TYR A 49 7.18 1.82 -7.81
N THR A 50 7.20 1.38 -6.56
CA THR A 50 6.48 0.18 -6.11
C THR A 50 4.96 0.28 -6.10
N SER A 51 4.41 1.48 -6.06
CA SER A 51 2.96 1.69 -5.92
C SER A 51 2.17 1.09 -7.08
N GLN A 52 2.73 1.08 -8.30
CA GLN A 52 2.04 0.55 -9.48
C GLN A 52 2.03 -0.98 -9.60
N TRP A 53 2.90 -1.66 -8.85
CA TRP A 53 3.05 -3.13 -8.91
C TRP A 53 2.17 -3.87 -7.91
N GLY A 54 1.53 -3.14 -6.98
CA GLY A 54 0.70 -3.73 -5.94
C GLY A 54 -0.57 -4.39 -6.48
N GLY A 55 -1.23 -5.17 -5.62
CA GLY A 55 -2.60 -5.65 -5.84
C GLY A 55 -3.55 -4.47 -6.11
N ALA A 56 -3.95 -3.67 -5.13
CA ALA A 56 -3.68 -3.71 -3.69
C ALA A 56 -5.01 -3.70 -2.92
N HIS A 57 -5.03 -4.23 -1.69
CA HIS A 57 -6.21 -4.24 -0.83
C HIS A 57 -5.89 -3.82 0.61
N ASN A 58 -6.91 -3.63 1.42
CA ASN A 58 -6.77 -3.67 2.88
C ASN A 58 -6.82 -5.12 3.38
N ARG A 59 -5.81 -5.54 4.13
CA ARG A 59 -5.82 -6.81 4.85
C ARG A 59 -5.62 -6.55 6.34
N TRP A 60 -6.52 -7.04 7.17
CA TRP A 60 -6.37 -6.85 8.61
C TRP A 60 -5.23 -7.72 9.16
N VAL A 61 -4.36 -7.11 9.95
CA VAL A 61 -3.31 -7.81 10.69
C VAL A 61 -3.67 -7.72 12.17
N ILE A 62 -4.02 -8.87 12.76
CA ILE A 62 -4.35 -8.93 14.18
C ILE A 62 -3.08 -8.72 15.00
N SER A 63 -3.07 -7.64 15.77
CA SER A 63 -1.88 -7.15 16.44
C SER A 63 -1.45 -8.06 17.60
N ALA A 64 -0.16 -8.39 17.64
CA ALA A 64 0.50 -9.12 18.72
C ALA A 64 1.46 -8.24 19.55
N ASN A 65 1.77 -7.04 19.08
CA ASN A 65 2.72 -6.12 19.72
C ASN A 65 2.34 -4.66 19.44
N GLU A 66 2.99 -3.71 20.13
CA GLU A 66 2.71 -2.27 20.04
C GLU A 66 2.89 -1.71 18.62
N MET A 67 3.87 -2.22 17.86
CA MET A 67 4.10 -1.80 16.48
C MET A 67 2.91 -2.17 15.59
N GLU A 68 2.41 -3.40 15.72
CA GLU A 68 1.25 -3.86 14.97
C GLU A 68 -0.04 -3.16 15.42
N GLN A 69 -0.16 -2.78 16.70
CA GLN A 69 -1.29 -1.98 17.19
C GLN A 69 -1.30 -0.58 16.56
N ARG A 70 -0.14 0.09 16.50
CA ARG A 70 0.02 1.36 15.80
C ARG A 70 -0.34 1.22 14.32
N ASP A 71 0.17 0.18 13.67
CA ASP A 71 -0.08 -0.03 12.25
C ASP A 71 -1.56 -0.37 11.97
N HIS A 72 -2.22 -1.10 12.87
CA HIS A 72 -3.66 -1.37 12.82
C HIS A 72 -4.47 -0.07 12.92
N ALA A 73 -4.10 0.84 13.83
CA ALA A 73 -4.75 2.14 13.94
C ALA A 73 -4.59 2.97 12.64
N MET A 74 -3.41 2.94 12.01
CA MET A 74 -3.20 3.59 10.71
C MET A 74 -4.01 2.95 9.58
N ALA A 75 -4.13 1.62 9.60
CA ALA A 75 -4.95 0.89 8.63
C ALA A 75 -6.44 1.20 8.80
N LEU A 76 -6.92 1.33 10.04
CA LEU A 76 -8.31 1.69 10.34
C LEU A 76 -8.65 3.10 9.86
N ARG A 77 -7.78 4.08 10.12
CA ARG A 77 -7.92 5.45 9.57
C ARG A 77 -7.99 5.44 8.05
N THR A 78 -7.13 4.64 7.42
CA THR A 78 -7.12 4.49 5.96
C THR A 78 -8.39 3.84 5.45
N PHE A 79 -8.90 2.80 6.09
CA PHE A 79 -10.16 2.15 5.73
C PHE A 79 -11.33 3.14 5.77
N GLN A 80 -11.45 3.91 6.85
CA GLN A 80 -12.49 4.93 7.01
C GLN A 80 -12.39 6.03 5.95
N HIS A 81 -11.16 6.45 5.62
CA HIS A 81 -10.93 7.39 4.53
C HIS A 81 -11.40 6.83 3.19
N MET A 82 -11.01 5.60 2.85
CA MET A 82 -11.39 4.97 1.58
C MET A 82 -12.91 4.81 1.45
N ASP A 83 -13.60 4.42 2.54
CA ASP A 83 -15.07 4.29 2.58
C ASP A 83 -15.77 5.64 2.36
N SER A 84 -15.21 6.72 2.91
CA SER A 84 -15.74 8.08 2.70
C SER A 84 -15.43 8.60 1.29
N LEU A 85 -14.22 8.35 0.79
CA LEU A 85 -13.72 8.84 -0.49
C LEU A 85 -14.52 8.25 -1.65
N VAL A 86 -14.74 6.93 -1.66
CA VAL A 86 -15.43 6.25 -2.77
C VAL A 86 -16.89 6.70 -2.92
N LYS A 87 -17.57 7.06 -1.82
CA LYS A 87 -18.97 7.55 -1.85
C LYS A 87 -19.12 8.87 -2.61
N SER A 88 -18.08 9.69 -2.61
CA SER A 88 -18.07 11.02 -3.25
C SER A 88 -17.21 11.08 -4.51
N ASN A 89 -16.37 10.08 -4.76
CA ASN A 89 -15.42 10.02 -5.87
C ASN A 89 -15.38 8.56 -6.39
N PRO A 90 -16.46 8.07 -7.03
CA PRO A 90 -16.52 6.70 -7.55
C PRO A 90 -15.42 6.42 -8.60
N GLU A 91 -14.88 7.46 -9.24
CA GLU A 91 -13.77 7.40 -10.18
C GLU A 91 -12.39 7.21 -9.54
N ALA A 92 -12.30 7.19 -8.20
CA ALA A 92 -11.03 7.04 -7.49
C ALA A 92 -10.38 5.66 -7.66
N GLY A 93 -11.04 4.69 -8.31
CA GLY A 93 -10.49 3.36 -8.53
C GLY A 93 -10.53 2.46 -7.29
N ILE A 94 -11.44 2.74 -6.34
CA ILE A 94 -11.65 1.97 -5.11
C ILE A 94 -12.87 1.08 -5.28
N THR A 95 -12.82 -0.16 -4.80
CA THR A 95 -13.98 -1.06 -4.78
C THR A 95 -14.05 -1.77 -3.44
N PHE A 96 -15.17 -1.61 -2.73
CA PHE A 96 -15.44 -2.38 -1.53
C PHE A 96 -16.05 -3.74 -1.87
N MET A 97 -15.60 -4.77 -1.19
CA MET A 97 -15.97 -6.16 -1.44
C MET A 97 -15.64 -7.06 -0.24
N PRO A 98 -16.09 -8.32 -0.21
CA PRO A 98 -15.62 -9.28 0.79
C PRO A 98 -14.12 -9.55 0.64
N GLY A 99 -13.45 -9.71 1.78
CA GLY A 99 -12.12 -10.28 1.91
C GLY A 99 -12.21 -11.60 2.67
N ILE A 100 -11.57 -12.63 2.15
CA ILE A 100 -11.57 -13.99 2.70
C ILE A 100 -10.14 -14.37 3.07
N GLU A 101 -9.96 -14.92 4.26
CA GLU A 101 -8.67 -15.41 4.71
C GLU A 101 -8.71 -16.85 5.19
N TYR A 102 -7.64 -17.57 4.86
CA TYR A 102 -7.40 -18.95 5.29
C TYR A 102 -5.99 -19.08 5.86
N LEU A 103 -5.88 -19.63 7.06
CA LEU A 103 -4.60 -19.91 7.72
C LEU A 103 -4.51 -21.41 8.05
N GLU A 104 -3.42 -22.05 7.64
CA GLU A 104 -3.11 -23.43 8.04
C GLU A 104 -2.47 -23.51 9.43
N ASP A 105 -1.67 -22.51 9.80
CA ASP A 105 -1.00 -22.40 11.11
C ASP A 105 -1.28 -21.01 11.72
N PRO A 106 -2.48 -20.78 12.27
CA PRO A 106 -2.88 -19.47 12.78
C PRO A 106 -2.11 -19.11 14.06
N PRO A 107 -1.50 -17.92 14.15
CA PRO A 107 -0.91 -17.43 15.40
C PRO A 107 -1.95 -17.31 16.54
N ALA A 108 -1.49 -17.33 17.79
CA ALA A 108 -2.36 -17.34 18.98
C ALA A 108 -3.39 -16.19 19.00
N GLN A 109 -3.01 -14.99 18.56
CA GLN A 109 -3.92 -13.84 18.52
C GLN A 109 -5.05 -14.01 17.49
N TYR A 110 -4.84 -14.78 16.42
CA TYR A 110 -5.90 -15.11 15.45
C TYR A 110 -6.84 -16.18 16.03
N GLN A 111 -6.28 -17.17 16.74
CA GLN A 111 -7.08 -18.21 17.41
C GLN A 111 -7.97 -17.63 18.51
N ALA A 112 -7.51 -16.59 19.20
CA ALA A 112 -8.26 -15.89 20.24
C ALA A 112 -9.29 -14.87 19.71
N LEU A 113 -9.28 -14.59 18.39
CA LEU A 113 -10.17 -13.61 17.79
C LEU A 113 -11.61 -14.13 17.78
N THR A 114 -12.54 -13.30 18.25
CA THR A 114 -13.98 -13.54 18.18
C THR A 114 -14.62 -12.44 17.34
N GLU A 115 -15.88 -12.63 16.93
CA GLU A 115 -16.59 -11.59 16.18
C GLU A 115 -16.78 -10.31 17.01
N GLU A 116 -16.95 -10.45 18.33
CA GLU A 116 -17.05 -9.32 19.25
C GLU A 116 -15.72 -8.54 19.35
N THR A 117 -14.60 -9.25 19.52
CA THR A 117 -13.29 -8.58 19.59
C THR A 117 -12.89 -7.99 18.24
N ALA A 118 -13.20 -8.67 17.13
CA ALA A 118 -13.02 -8.12 15.79
C ALA A 118 -13.83 -6.82 15.59
N LYS A 119 -15.08 -6.77 16.04
CA LYS A 119 -15.90 -5.55 16.01
C LYS A 119 -15.28 -4.43 16.84
N SER A 120 -14.76 -4.73 18.04
CA SER A 120 -14.06 -3.70 18.85
C SER A 120 -12.79 -3.17 18.21
N LEU A 121 -12.15 -3.97 17.35
CA LEU A 121 -10.98 -3.58 16.56
C LEU A 121 -11.37 -2.82 15.28
N GLY A 122 -12.66 -2.64 14.99
CA GLY A 122 -13.15 -1.91 13.83
C GLY A 122 -13.20 -2.73 12.54
N LEU A 123 -13.11 -4.06 12.61
CA LEU A 123 -13.29 -4.93 11.45
C LEU A 123 -14.78 -4.99 11.09
N VAL A 124 -15.12 -4.45 9.92
CA VAL A 124 -16.51 -4.33 9.45
C VAL A 124 -16.97 -5.63 8.81
N ASP A 125 -18.21 -6.04 9.11
CA ASP A 125 -18.85 -7.26 8.61
C ASP A 125 -17.99 -8.53 8.80
N PHE A 126 -17.20 -8.56 9.89
CA PHE A 126 -16.35 -9.69 10.21
C PHE A 126 -17.15 -10.89 10.70
N ARG A 127 -16.84 -12.07 10.18
CA ARG A 127 -17.32 -13.36 10.67
C ARG A 127 -16.24 -14.42 10.59
N LEU A 128 -16.29 -15.39 11.49
CA LEU A 128 -15.46 -16.59 11.38
C LEU A 128 -16.11 -17.59 10.42
N LEU A 129 -15.29 -18.25 9.61
CA LEU A 129 -15.75 -19.29 8.68
C LEU A 129 -15.85 -20.63 9.39
N ASN A 130 -16.88 -21.40 9.04
CA ASN A 130 -17.01 -22.78 9.48
C ASN A 130 -16.09 -23.70 8.67
N LYS A 131 -15.70 -24.85 9.23
CA LYS A 131 -14.86 -25.85 8.53
C LYS A 131 -15.41 -26.30 7.17
N ARG A 132 -16.73 -26.24 6.97
CA ARG A 132 -17.38 -26.59 5.69
C ARG A 132 -17.18 -25.54 4.59
N GLU A 133 -16.78 -24.32 4.98
CA GLU A 133 -16.48 -23.20 4.08
C GLU A 133 -14.98 -23.12 3.74
N PHE A 134 -14.17 -24.01 4.31
CA PHE A 134 -12.74 -24.10 4.01
C PHE A 134 -12.51 -24.78 2.66
N PRO A 135 -11.42 -24.42 1.93
CA PRO A 135 -11.11 -25.03 0.66
C PRO A 135 -10.67 -26.49 0.79
N ASP A 136 -10.09 -26.87 1.94
CA ASP A 136 -9.62 -28.22 2.23
C ASP A 136 -9.46 -28.42 3.76
N ASP A 137 -8.99 -29.60 4.15
CA ASP A 137 -8.81 -30.03 5.54
C ASP A 137 -7.51 -29.52 6.20
N LYS A 138 -6.64 -28.82 5.45
CA LYS A 138 -5.39 -28.25 5.96
C LYS A 138 -5.63 -26.93 6.65
N VAL A 139 -6.61 -26.15 6.17
CA VAL A 139 -6.98 -24.88 6.78
C VAL A 139 -7.51 -25.11 8.20
N ARG A 140 -6.98 -24.36 9.16
CA ARG A 140 -7.32 -24.45 10.60
C ARG A 140 -8.12 -23.26 11.08
N TRP A 141 -7.98 -22.12 10.41
CA TRP A 141 -8.69 -20.90 10.74
C TRP A 141 -9.06 -20.15 9.46
N GLY A 142 -10.23 -19.54 9.43
CA GLY A 142 -10.62 -18.67 8.34
C GLY A 142 -11.67 -17.65 8.74
N CYS A 143 -11.70 -16.53 8.01
CA CYS A 143 -12.65 -15.45 8.22
C CYS A 143 -13.11 -14.84 6.90
N GLU A 144 -14.20 -14.10 7.00
CA GLU A 144 -14.66 -13.18 5.96
C GLU A 144 -14.93 -11.82 6.60
N TYR A 145 -14.63 -10.74 5.89
CA TYR A 145 -14.88 -9.37 6.34
C TYR A 145 -15.07 -8.42 5.17
N LYS A 146 -15.62 -7.24 5.41
CA LYS A 146 -15.67 -6.17 4.41
C LYS A 146 -14.29 -5.54 4.27
N THR A 147 -13.80 -5.49 3.03
CA THR A 147 -12.54 -4.83 2.66
C THR A 147 -12.71 -3.94 1.45
N TRP A 148 -11.63 -3.29 1.02
CA TRP A 148 -11.51 -2.63 -0.26
C TRP A 148 -10.28 -3.13 -1.02
N CYS A 149 -10.39 -3.10 -2.34
CA CYS A 149 -9.26 -3.13 -3.25
C CYS A 149 -9.18 -1.83 -4.05
N VAL A 150 -8.01 -1.57 -4.63
CA VAL A 150 -7.82 -0.45 -5.55
C VAL A 150 -7.19 -0.90 -6.85
N ASN A 151 -7.55 -0.23 -7.94
CA ASN A 151 -6.72 -0.15 -9.13
C ASN A 151 -5.60 0.87 -8.84
N PRO A 152 -4.33 0.44 -8.63
CA PRO A 152 -3.27 1.35 -8.20
C PRO A 152 -3.02 2.49 -9.19
N MET A 153 -3.21 2.25 -10.49
CA MET A 153 -2.92 3.24 -11.52
C MET A 153 -3.96 4.35 -11.53
N ILE A 154 -5.22 3.97 -11.40
CA ILE A 154 -6.33 4.92 -11.31
C ILE A 154 -6.24 5.69 -10.00
N TYR A 155 -6.07 5.00 -8.87
CA TYR A 155 -6.05 5.62 -7.55
C TYR A 155 -4.90 6.62 -7.39
N CYS A 156 -3.66 6.23 -7.73
CA CYS A 156 -2.53 7.15 -7.64
C CYS A 156 -2.65 8.32 -8.63
N SER A 157 -3.17 8.10 -9.84
CA SER A 157 -3.42 9.19 -10.79
C SER A 157 -4.52 10.14 -10.31
N PHE A 158 -5.57 9.61 -9.67
CA PHE A 158 -6.63 10.38 -9.04
C PHE A 158 -6.07 11.28 -7.93
N LEU A 159 -5.24 10.73 -7.03
CA LEU A 159 -4.60 11.53 -5.97
C LEU A 159 -3.68 12.61 -6.52
N LEU A 160 -2.86 12.29 -7.54
CA LEU A 160 -1.99 13.28 -8.18
C LEU A 160 -2.81 14.42 -8.78
N ARG A 161 -3.91 14.10 -9.47
CA ARG A 161 -4.80 15.10 -10.07
C ARG A 161 -5.48 15.96 -9.00
N LYS A 162 -5.98 15.33 -7.94
CA LYS A 162 -6.58 16.02 -6.78
C LYS A 162 -5.59 16.99 -6.13
N PHE A 163 -4.33 16.56 -5.96
CA PHE A 163 -3.25 17.39 -5.47
C PHE A 163 -2.98 18.59 -6.38
N SER A 164 -2.82 18.37 -7.69
CA SER A 164 -2.59 19.45 -8.66
C SER A 164 -3.75 20.45 -8.72
N TRP A 165 -5.00 19.99 -8.75
CA TRP A 165 -6.17 20.87 -8.75
C TRP A 165 -6.33 21.68 -7.48
N SER A 166 -5.84 21.16 -6.35
CA SER A 166 -5.78 21.94 -5.11
C SER A 166 -4.71 23.04 -5.17
N GLY A 167 -3.94 23.20 -6.25
CA GLY A 167 -2.86 24.17 -6.37
C GLY A 167 -1.49 23.65 -5.91
N GLY A 168 -1.34 22.34 -5.78
CA GLY A 168 -0.06 21.70 -5.48
C GLY A 168 0.92 21.78 -6.66
N GLN A 169 2.20 22.03 -6.36
CA GLN A 169 3.26 22.06 -7.38
C GLN A 169 3.86 20.67 -7.60
N VAL A 170 4.16 20.31 -8.84
CA VAL A 170 4.74 19.00 -9.18
C VAL A 170 6.03 19.20 -9.96
N LEU A 171 7.12 18.59 -9.51
CA LEU A 171 8.44 18.66 -10.13
C LEU A 171 8.99 17.25 -10.35
N ARG A 172 9.36 16.96 -11.60
CA ARG A 172 10.09 15.74 -11.93
C ARG A 172 11.58 15.94 -11.73
N ARG A 173 12.14 15.36 -10.67
CA ARG A 173 13.56 15.38 -10.31
C ARG A 173 13.93 14.10 -9.55
N GLU A 174 15.13 13.62 -9.80
CA GLU A 174 15.78 12.61 -8.96
C GLU A 174 16.66 13.33 -7.95
N LEU A 175 16.52 12.97 -6.68
CA LEU A 175 17.35 13.46 -5.59
C LEU A 175 18.23 12.31 -5.12
N SER A 176 19.43 12.62 -4.62
CA SER A 176 20.32 11.62 -4.01
C SER A 176 20.26 11.66 -2.49
N ASP A 177 19.86 12.80 -1.91
CA ASP A 177 19.58 12.98 -0.48
C ASP A 177 18.32 13.84 -0.27
N ALA A 178 17.61 13.64 0.84
CA ALA A 178 16.42 14.42 1.17
C ALA A 178 16.72 15.92 1.38
N ARG A 179 17.92 16.27 1.82
CA ARG A 179 18.36 17.65 2.10
C ARG A 179 18.50 18.49 0.85
N GLU A 180 18.66 17.88 -0.33
CA GLU A 180 18.69 18.60 -1.61
C GLU A 180 17.41 19.40 -1.84
N ALA A 181 16.28 18.95 -1.29
CA ALA A 181 15.00 19.66 -1.41
C ALA A 181 15.02 21.06 -0.78
N PHE A 182 15.87 21.32 0.22
CA PHE A 182 15.99 22.64 0.85
C PHE A 182 16.69 23.69 -0.02
N SER A 183 17.49 23.25 -1.00
CA SER A 183 18.30 24.14 -1.85
C SER A 183 17.80 24.24 -3.29
N MET A 184 16.63 23.66 -3.60
CA MET A 184 16.03 23.70 -4.93
C MET A 184 15.61 25.12 -5.33
N LYS A 185 16.16 25.64 -6.43
CA LYS A 185 15.87 27.00 -6.92
C LYS A 185 14.41 27.16 -7.37
N GLU A 186 13.80 26.08 -7.88
CA GLU A 186 12.41 26.05 -8.31
C GLU A 186 11.41 26.20 -7.14
N LEU A 187 11.87 25.96 -5.91
CA LEU A 187 11.04 25.95 -4.69
C LEU A 187 11.66 26.87 -3.62
N PRO A 188 11.30 28.16 -3.58
CA PRO A 188 11.81 29.05 -2.55
C PRO A 188 11.16 28.80 -1.19
N ASN A 189 11.90 29.07 -0.11
CA ASN A 189 11.43 29.02 1.29
C ASN A 189 10.95 27.63 1.75
N VAL A 190 11.64 26.56 1.33
CA VAL A 190 11.40 25.20 1.85
C VAL A 190 11.87 25.13 3.30
N ARG A 191 10.94 24.83 4.20
CA ARG A 191 11.22 24.66 5.64
C ARG A 191 11.06 23.21 6.09
N TYR A 192 10.16 22.49 5.43
CA TYR A 192 9.81 21.12 5.77
C TYR A 192 9.96 20.23 4.55
N VAL A 193 10.55 19.07 4.75
CA VAL A 193 10.62 17.99 3.76
C VAL A 193 9.95 16.77 4.36
N VAL A 194 9.02 16.15 3.64
CA VAL A 194 8.49 14.83 3.97
C VAL A 194 9.14 13.81 3.05
N ASN A 195 9.95 12.93 3.61
CA ASN A 195 10.65 11.88 2.89
C ASN A 195 9.75 10.64 2.73
N CYS A 196 9.05 10.55 1.59
CA CYS A 196 8.25 9.40 1.17
C CYS A 196 8.92 8.62 0.03
N SER A 197 10.26 8.59 -0.01
CA SER A 197 11.06 7.96 -1.07
C SER A 197 10.96 6.43 -1.15
N GLY A 198 10.29 5.79 -0.19
CA GLY A 198 10.23 4.34 -0.05
C GLY A 198 11.43 3.74 0.68
N PHE A 199 12.65 4.00 0.20
CA PHE A 199 13.89 3.42 0.73
C PHE A 199 14.71 4.33 1.66
N GLY A 200 14.37 5.62 1.75
CA GLY A 200 14.95 6.50 2.77
C GLY A 200 16.34 7.05 2.48
N PHE A 201 16.79 7.07 1.22
CA PHE A 201 18.11 7.59 0.81
C PHE A 201 19.30 6.92 1.53
N GLY A 202 19.40 5.59 1.43
CA GLY A 202 20.52 4.83 2.00
C GLY A 202 20.37 4.46 3.48
N ASP A 203 19.13 4.47 4.01
CA ASP A 203 18.88 3.92 5.35
C ASP A 203 19.37 2.46 5.43
N PRO A 204 20.34 2.13 6.31
CA PRO A 204 20.93 0.79 6.40
C PRO A 204 19.93 -0.29 6.87
N ASN A 205 18.80 0.11 7.43
CA ASN A 205 17.72 -0.81 7.78
C ASN A 205 16.79 -1.09 6.61
N SER A 206 16.84 -0.31 5.53
CA SER A 206 16.00 -0.51 4.34
C SER A 206 16.61 -1.56 3.42
N PHE A 207 15.75 -2.42 2.90
CA PHE A 207 16.11 -3.47 1.95
C PHE A 207 14.94 -3.77 1.02
N ILE A 208 15.24 -4.37 -0.13
CA ILE A 208 14.19 -4.76 -1.08
C ILE A 208 13.58 -6.10 -0.69
N THR A 209 12.28 -6.25 -0.90
CA THR A 209 11.63 -7.56 -0.93
C THR A 209 10.95 -7.74 -2.27
N ARG A 210 11.58 -8.52 -3.15
CA ARG A 210 11.02 -8.84 -4.46
C ARG A 210 9.71 -9.60 -4.29
N GLY A 211 8.75 -9.25 -5.12
CA GLY A 211 7.47 -9.91 -5.23
C GLY A 211 7.12 -10.09 -6.69
N GLN A 212 6.92 -11.34 -7.07
CA GLN A 212 6.35 -11.72 -8.35
C GLN A 212 4.87 -12.07 -8.18
N THR A 213 4.05 -11.57 -9.08
CA THR A 213 2.62 -11.87 -9.22
C THR A 213 2.26 -11.99 -10.70
N CYS A 214 1.07 -12.49 -11.00
CA CYS A 214 0.52 -12.59 -12.34
C CYS A 214 -0.79 -11.81 -12.43
N ALA A 215 -0.89 -10.87 -13.36
CA ALA A 215 -2.14 -10.22 -13.71
C ALA A 215 -2.93 -11.11 -14.67
N VAL A 216 -4.19 -11.38 -14.36
CA VAL A 216 -5.11 -12.16 -15.19
C VAL A 216 -6.38 -11.36 -15.48
N ALA A 217 -7.06 -11.65 -16.59
CA ALA A 217 -8.33 -11.02 -16.94
C ALA A 217 -9.52 -11.60 -16.13
N ASN A 218 -9.33 -12.75 -15.47
CA ASN A 218 -10.35 -13.40 -14.67
C ASN A 218 -10.87 -12.48 -13.56
N PHE A 219 -12.18 -12.48 -13.36
CA PHE A 219 -12.83 -11.71 -12.32
C PHE A 219 -12.87 -12.48 -10.99
N SER A 220 -12.65 -11.77 -9.88
CA SER A 220 -12.93 -12.27 -8.54
C SER A 220 -13.90 -11.33 -7.82
N PRO A 221 -14.99 -11.85 -7.22
CA PRO A 221 -15.92 -11.02 -6.44
C PRO A 221 -15.40 -10.68 -5.04
N ALA A 222 -14.24 -11.22 -4.64
CA ALA A 222 -13.64 -11.04 -3.33
C ALA A 222 -12.11 -10.97 -3.44
N THR A 223 -11.46 -10.40 -2.42
CA THR A 223 -10.06 -10.72 -2.16
C THR A 223 -10.00 -12.05 -1.42
N VAL A 224 -9.02 -12.88 -1.74
CA VAL A 224 -8.83 -14.18 -1.07
C VAL A 224 -7.37 -14.31 -0.76
N THR A 225 -7.02 -14.64 0.48
CA THR A 225 -5.63 -14.87 0.92
C THR A 225 -5.54 -16.19 1.67
N ARG A 226 -4.55 -17.02 1.32
CA ARG A 226 -4.19 -18.24 2.04
C ARG A 226 -2.73 -18.16 2.47
N GLN A 227 -2.50 -18.41 3.76
CA GLN A 227 -1.16 -18.63 4.31
C GLN A 227 -1.02 -20.12 4.65
N ASN A 228 -0.03 -20.76 4.03
CA ASN A 228 0.27 -22.17 4.22
C ASN A 228 1.19 -22.37 5.43
N ALA A 229 1.21 -23.59 5.98
CA ALA A 229 2.04 -23.93 7.14
C ALA A 229 3.55 -23.84 6.85
N ASP A 230 3.97 -23.94 5.58
CA ASP A 230 5.36 -23.78 5.15
C ASP A 230 5.79 -22.30 5.04
N GLY A 231 4.90 -21.37 5.38
CA GLY A 231 5.13 -19.93 5.29
C GLY A 231 4.93 -19.34 3.89
N SER A 232 4.55 -20.14 2.89
CA SER A 232 4.18 -19.66 1.56
C SER A 232 2.77 -19.07 1.54
N TRP A 233 2.52 -18.17 0.58
CA TRP A 233 1.29 -17.40 0.48
C TRP A 233 0.72 -17.53 -0.92
N THR A 234 -0.61 -17.58 -1.01
CA THR A 234 -1.33 -17.33 -2.27
C THR A 234 -2.49 -16.39 -2.04
N PHE A 235 -2.74 -15.51 -2.99
CA PHE A 235 -3.82 -14.55 -2.88
C PHE A 235 -4.33 -14.09 -4.25
N CYS A 236 -5.57 -13.60 -4.27
CA CYS A 236 -6.07 -12.76 -5.36
C CYS A 236 -6.46 -11.37 -4.88
N VAL A 237 -6.18 -10.37 -5.72
CA VAL A 237 -6.65 -8.99 -5.53
C VAL A 237 -7.24 -8.49 -6.85
N PRO A 238 -8.56 -8.43 -7.01
CA PRO A 238 -9.19 -7.81 -8.17
C PRO A 238 -8.89 -6.31 -8.14
N ARG A 239 -8.34 -5.75 -9.21
CA ARG A 239 -8.11 -4.30 -9.34
C ARG A 239 -9.39 -3.55 -9.68
N ASN A 240 -10.37 -4.23 -10.29
CA ASN A 240 -11.56 -3.62 -10.91
C ASN A 240 -11.17 -2.55 -11.95
N PHE A 241 -12.15 -1.83 -12.49
CA PHE A 241 -11.93 -0.79 -13.51
C PHE A 241 -11.07 -1.31 -14.67
N ASP A 242 -11.40 -2.50 -15.16
CA ASP A 242 -10.68 -3.21 -16.23
C ASP A 242 -9.19 -3.45 -15.97
N GLY A 243 -8.75 -3.39 -14.70
CA GLY A 243 -7.37 -3.60 -14.30
C GLY A 243 -6.97 -5.07 -14.11
N GLY A 244 -7.90 -6.00 -14.34
CA GLY A 244 -7.72 -7.44 -14.09
C GLY A 244 -7.67 -7.81 -12.61
N THR A 245 -7.23 -9.04 -12.34
CA THR A 245 -7.00 -9.58 -10.99
C THR A 245 -5.54 -9.97 -10.83
N ILE A 246 -4.91 -9.53 -9.74
CA ILE A 246 -3.55 -9.96 -9.38
C ILE A 246 -3.62 -11.27 -8.63
N ILE A 247 -2.96 -12.30 -9.14
CA ILE A 247 -2.70 -13.57 -8.46
C ILE A 247 -1.27 -13.54 -7.96
N GLY A 248 -1.10 -13.59 -6.64
CA GLY A 248 0.22 -13.53 -6.02
C GLY A 248 0.40 -14.57 -4.92
N GLY A 249 1.56 -14.64 -4.31
CA GLY A 249 2.78 -13.97 -4.75
C GLY A 249 3.99 -14.39 -3.96
N THR A 250 5.18 -13.99 -4.43
CA THR A 250 6.44 -14.27 -3.73
C THR A 250 6.81 -13.17 -2.73
N LYS A 251 7.66 -13.56 -1.77
CA LYS A 251 8.30 -12.68 -0.80
C LYS A 251 9.78 -13.06 -0.68
N GLU A 252 10.62 -12.36 -1.44
CA GLU A 252 12.04 -12.71 -1.60
C GLU A 252 12.91 -11.52 -1.15
N PRO A 253 13.31 -11.49 0.14
CA PRO A 253 14.25 -10.49 0.65
C PRO A 253 15.56 -10.46 -0.14
N ASP A 254 16.09 -9.26 -0.39
CA ASP A 254 17.40 -9.03 -1.02
C ASP A 254 17.58 -9.64 -2.43
N ASN A 255 16.49 -10.07 -3.07
CA ASN A 255 16.53 -10.57 -4.44
C ASN A 255 16.40 -9.44 -5.47
N TRP A 256 17.53 -9.11 -6.12
CA TRP A 256 17.63 -8.06 -7.13
C TRP A 256 17.30 -8.55 -8.56
N ASP A 257 16.75 -9.74 -8.75
CA ASP A 257 16.33 -10.18 -10.07
C ASP A 257 15.16 -9.35 -10.60
N THR A 258 15.28 -8.88 -11.83
CA THR A 258 14.24 -8.13 -12.55
C THR A 258 13.31 -9.02 -13.36
N GLU A 259 13.73 -10.25 -13.67
CA GLU A 259 13.01 -11.11 -14.60
C GLU A 259 11.93 -11.91 -13.87
N PRO A 260 10.70 -11.99 -14.41
CA PRO A 260 9.70 -12.92 -13.90
C PRO A 260 10.06 -14.38 -14.27
N SER A 261 9.81 -15.32 -13.36
CA SER A 261 9.90 -16.76 -13.63
C SER A 261 8.55 -17.33 -14.07
N VAL A 262 8.55 -18.05 -15.19
CA VAL A 262 7.35 -18.74 -15.70
C VAL A 262 6.91 -19.85 -14.76
N GLU A 263 7.87 -20.58 -14.19
CA GLU A 263 7.64 -21.66 -13.23
C GLU A 263 6.95 -21.15 -11.97
N VAL A 264 7.37 -19.97 -11.48
CA VAL A 264 6.72 -19.29 -10.36
C VAL A 264 5.29 -18.90 -10.73
N ARG A 265 5.04 -18.31 -11.90
CA ARG A 265 3.69 -17.98 -12.38
C ARG A 265 2.79 -19.22 -12.38
N GLU A 266 3.22 -20.30 -13.02
CA GLU A 266 2.43 -21.54 -13.14
C GLU A 266 2.09 -22.13 -11.77
N LYS A 267 3.08 -22.15 -10.85
CA LYS A 267 2.86 -22.59 -9.48
C LYS A 267 1.83 -21.72 -8.77
N LEU A 268 1.94 -20.40 -8.86
CA LEU A 268 1.00 -19.46 -8.23
C LEU A 268 -0.44 -19.65 -8.74
N LEU A 269 -0.62 -19.69 -10.07
CA LEU A 269 -1.92 -19.88 -10.70
C LEU A 269 -2.56 -21.22 -10.29
N LYS A 270 -1.80 -22.31 -10.38
CA LYS A 270 -2.27 -23.66 -9.99
C LYS A 270 -2.68 -23.72 -8.52
N THR A 271 -1.85 -23.16 -7.64
CA THR A 271 -2.07 -23.22 -6.19
C THR A 271 -3.27 -22.35 -5.78
N PHE A 272 -3.41 -21.17 -6.39
CA PHE A 272 -4.55 -20.30 -6.12
C PHE A 272 -5.86 -20.89 -6.65
N ALA A 273 -5.87 -21.50 -7.84
CA ALA A 273 -7.04 -22.19 -8.37
C ALA A 273 -7.50 -23.35 -7.48
N ALA A 274 -6.57 -24.07 -6.84
CA ALA A 274 -6.91 -25.11 -5.87
C ALA A 274 -7.56 -24.53 -4.59
N THR A 275 -7.21 -23.30 -4.21
CA THR A 275 -7.78 -22.61 -3.03
C THR A 275 -9.13 -21.97 -3.34
N TYR A 276 -9.29 -21.36 -4.52
CA TYR A 276 -10.51 -20.67 -4.90
C TYR A 276 -10.89 -20.98 -6.36
N PRO A 277 -11.44 -22.18 -6.65
CA PRO A 277 -11.69 -22.64 -8.02
C PRO A 277 -12.58 -21.72 -8.85
N LYS A 278 -13.46 -20.95 -8.18
CA LYS A 278 -14.36 -19.97 -8.81
C LYS A 278 -13.62 -18.91 -9.64
N ILE A 279 -12.33 -18.67 -9.39
CA ILE A 279 -11.52 -17.71 -10.17
C ILE A 279 -11.41 -18.10 -11.66
N LEU A 280 -11.51 -19.39 -11.98
CA LEU A 280 -11.38 -19.86 -13.35
C LEU A 280 -12.60 -19.52 -14.22
N GLY A 281 -13.73 -19.18 -13.60
CA GLY A 281 -14.99 -18.93 -14.32
C GLY A 281 -15.46 -20.15 -15.12
N ASP A 282 -16.31 -19.90 -16.12
CA ASP A 282 -16.91 -20.95 -16.95
C ASP A 282 -15.91 -21.60 -17.92
N ASP A 283 -14.85 -20.87 -18.29
CA ASP A 283 -13.83 -21.33 -19.22
C ASP A 283 -12.87 -22.35 -18.59
N GLY A 284 -12.83 -22.44 -17.25
CA GLY A 284 -11.97 -23.38 -16.53
C GLY A 284 -10.47 -23.07 -16.62
N GLU A 285 -10.09 -21.91 -17.15
CA GLU A 285 -8.69 -21.51 -17.36
C GLU A 285 -8.40 -20.05 -17.00
N TYR A 286 -7.12 -19.74 -16.79
CA TYR A 286 -6.68 -18.36 -16.59
C TYR A 286 -6.39 -17.68 -17.93
N ARG A 287 -6.87 -16.45 -18.07
CA ARG A 287 -6.49 -15.55 -19.15
C ARG A 287 -5.36 -14.63 -18.66
N VAL A 288 -4.12 -15.07 -18.85
CA VAL A 288 -2.93 -14.32 -18.40
C VAL A 288 -2.77 -13.03 -19.20
N LEU A 289 -2.60 -11.91 -18.49
CA LEU A 289 -2.33 -10.59 -19.08
C LEU A 289 -0.83 -10.29 -19.05
N LYS A 290 -0.19 -10.39 -17.88
CA LYS A 290 1.19 -9.96 -17.67
C LYS A 290 1.78 -10.52 -16.37
N ASP A 291 3.05 -10.91 -16.40
CA ASP A 291 3.83 -11.13 -15.18
C ASP A 291 4.31 -9.80 -14.59
N VAL A 292 4.18 -9.66 -13.29
CA VAL A 292 4.51 -8.43 -12.56
C VAL A 292 5.58 -8.72 -11.54
N VAL A 293 6.68 -7.98 -11.61
CA VAL A 293 7.75 -7.97 -10.60
C VAL A 293 7.85 -6.57 -10.01
N GLY A 294 7.83 -6.49 -8.68
CA GLY A 294 8.09 -5.26 -7.95
C GLY A 294 8.99 -5.50 -6.73
N ARG A 295 9.72 -4.49 -6.31
CA ARG A 295 10.64 -4.57 -5.15
C ARG A 295 10.11 -3.75 -3.99
N ARG A 296 9.34 -4.39 -3.11
CA ARG A 296 8.73 -3.72 -1.95
C ARG A 296 9.80 -3.01 -1.12
N PRO A 297 9.58 -1.76 -0.69
CA PRO A 297 10.55 -1.01 0.10
C PRO A 297 10.39 -1.38 1.58
N THR A 298 11.02 -2.49 1.96
CA THR A 298 10.93 -3.05 3.30
C THR A 298 12.01 -2.45 4.18
N ARG A 299 11.74 -2.37 5.49
CA ARG A 299 12.70 -1.86 6.46
C ARG A 299 12.70 -2.73 7.72
N LYS A 300 13.88 -3.03 8.26
CA LYS A 300 14.04 -3.66 9.58
C LYS A 300 13.47 -2.71 10.63
N GLY A 301 12.58 -3.22 11.49
CA GLY A 301 11.80 -2.39 12.42
C GLY A 301 10.58 -1.71 11.80
N GLY A 302 10.25 -2.00 10.54
CA GLY A 302 9.04 -1.51 9.87
C GLY A 302 9.08 -0.02 9.50
N LEU A 303 7.89 0.56 9.38
CA LEU A 303 7.66 1.96 9.03
C LEU A 303 8.53 2.90 9.87
N ARG A 304 9.32 3.75 9.21
CA ARG A 304 9.97 4.91 9.82
C ARG A 304 9.06 6.11 9.64
N LEU A 305 8.37 6.48 10.71
CA LEU A 305 7.54 7.67 10.81
C LEU A 305 8.04 8.52 11.97
N GLU A 306 8.91 9.49 11.69
CA GLU A 306 9.58 10.28 12.72
C GLU A 306 10.04 11.64 12.18
N ARG A 307 10.37 12.53 13.11
CA ARG A 307 10.86 13.88 12.86
C ARG A 307 12.37 13.97 13.10
N GLU A 308 13.09 14.50 12.12
CA GLU A 308 14.52 14.82 12.18
C GLU A 308 14.69 16.34 12.02
N GLU A 309 15.26 17.01 13.02
CA GLU A 309 15.72 18.40 12.87
C GLU A 309 17.08 18.41 12.20
N VAL A 310 17.18 19.00 11.01
CA VAL A 310 18.43 19.08 10.25
C VAL A 310 19.27 20.25 10.76
N ASP A 311 18.62 21.39 10.99
CA ASP A 311 19.17 22.59 11.61
C ASP A 311 18.04 23.43 12.25
N GLU A 312 18.34 24.65 12.72
CA GLU A 312 17.35 25.54 13.37
C GLU A 312 16.13 25.90 12.49
N LYS A 313 16.27 25.78 11.16
CA LYS A 313 15.25 26.19 10.18
C LYS A 313 14.62 24.99 9.48
N HIS A 314 15.38 23.92 9.25
CA HIS A 314 14.98 22.82 8.38
C HIS A 314 14.65 21.54 9.15
N THR A 315 13.49 20.98 8.84
CA THR A 315 13.00 19.73 9.44
C THR A 315 12.66 18.72 8.34
N ILE A 316 13.05 17.46 8.54
CA ILE A 316 12.62 16.33 7.72
C ILE A 316 11.65 15.46 8.52
N ILE A 317 10.50 15.12 7.93
CA ILE A 317 9.61 14.07 8.43
C ILE A 317 9.80 12.83 7.56
N HIS A 318 10.26 11.73 8.14
CA HIS A 318 10.39 10.46 7.43
C HIS A 318 9.05 9.73 7.40
N ALA A 319 8.68 9.14 6.27
CA ALA A 319 7.48 8.33 6.10
C ALA A 319 7.71 7.26 5.02
N TYR A 320 8.52 6.24 5.35
CA TYR A 320 8.92 5.19 4.40
C TYR A 320 9.20 3.84 5.10
N GLY A 321 9.53 2.80 4.31
CA GLY A 321 9.82 1.46 4.86
C GLY A 321 8.60 0.57 5.13
N LEU A 322 7.47 0.80 4.44
CA LEU A 322 6.21 0.08 4.69
C LEU A 322 6.14 -1.32 4.07
N GLY A 323 7.13 -1.74 3.30
CA GLY A 323 7.13 -3.04 2.62
C GLY A 323 5.86 -3.23 1.76
N GLY A 324 5.09 -4.28 2.05
CA GLY A 324 3.86 -4.60 1.34
C GLY A 324 2.62 -3.81 1.78
N ARG A 325 2.72 -2.93 2.78
CA ARG A 325 1.57 -2.32 3.48
C ARG A 325 1.27 -0.88 3.09
N GLY A 326 1.91 -0.38 2.03
CA GLY A 326 1.87 1.03 1.63
C GLY A 326 0.45 1.58 1.42
N PHE A 327 -0.39 0.86 0.67
CA PHE A 327 -1.75 1.32 0.37
C PHE A 327 -2.65 1.28 1.61
N GLU A 328 -2.63 0.17 2.34
CA GLU A 328 -3.53 -0.05 3.47
C GLU A 328 -3.26 0.88 4.66
N MET A 329 -2.06 1.45 4.78
CA MET A 329 -1.72 2.41 5.83
C MET A 329 -1.61 3.86 5.32
N SER A 330 -1.87 4.10 4.02
CA SER A 330 -1.46 5.35 3.36
C SER A 330 -2.01 6.64 3.97
N TRP A 331 -3.28 6.66 4.37
CA TRP A 331 -3.89 7.85 4.97
C TRP A 331 -3.60 7.98 6.46
N GLY A 332 -3.49 6.85 7.17
CA GLY A 332 -3.01 6.86 8.56
C GLY A 332 -1.59 7.40 8.68
N VAL A 333 -0.70 7.05 7.74
CA VAL A 333 0.64 7.65 7.65
C VAL A 333 0.57 9.13 7.29
N ALA A 334 -0.27 9.53 6.34
CA ALA A 334 -0.43 10.93 5.96
C ALA A 334 -0.89 11.81 7.13
N GLU A 335 -1.80 11.30 7.98
CA GLU A 335 -2.22 11.96 9.21
C GLU A 335 -1.09 12.02 10.24
N GLY A 336 -0.35 10.94 10.46
CA GLY A 336 0.80 10.95 11.35
C GLY A 336 1.91 11.91 10.91
N VAL A 337 2.12 12.08 9.59
CA VAL A 337 3.02 13.12 9.06
C VAL A 337 2.53 14.52 9.46
N LEU A 338 1.23 14.77 9.33
CA LEU A 338 0.66 16.06 9.71
C LEU A 338 0.76 16.30 11.22
N GLU A 339 0.51 15.28 12.05
CA GLU A 339 0.68 15.36 13.51
C GLU A 339 2.12 15.78 13.86
N LEU A 340 3.13 15.14 13.24
CA LEU A 340 4.55 15.48 13.44
C LEU A 340 4.94 16.88 12.93
N LEU A 341 4.20 17.44 11.97
CA LEU A 341 4.31 18.84 11.56
C LEU A 341 3.61 19.77 12.56
N GLY A 342 2.46 19.37 13.09
CA GLY A 342 1.57 20.15 13.96
C GLY A 342 2.07 20.41 15.39
N ASP A 343 3.09 19.68 15.86
CA ASP A 343 3.83 20.02 17.09
C ASP A 343 4.54 21.40 17.02
N LEU A 344 4.46 22.07 15.86
CA LEU A 344 4.71 23.48 15.71
C LEU A 344 3.48 24.27 16.18
N LYS A 345 3.53 24.74 17.43
CA LYS A 345 2.60 25.75 18.00
C LYS A 345 2.06 26.68 16.91
N ILE A 346 0.76 26.57 16.62
CA ILE A 346 0.01 27.59 15.91
C ILE A 346 0.18 28.87 16.73
N THR A 347 1.06 29.76 16.29
CA THR A 347 1.08 31.11 16.84
C THR A 347 -0.25 31.73 16.42
N PRO A 348 -1.12 32.15 17.35
CA PRO A 348 -2.36 32.81 16.98
C PRO A 348 -2.00 33.99 16.08
N ARG A 349 -2.66 34.09 14.93
CA ARG A 349 -2.62 35.31 14.13
C ARG A 349 -3.16 36.43 15.04
N LEU A 350 -2.29 37.37 15.42
CA LEU A 350 -2.69 38.66 15.97
C LEU A 350 -3.47 39.45 14.92
#